data_AF-A0A377DZ90-F1
#
_entry.id   AF-A0A377DZ90-F1
#
_cell.length_a   1.000
_cell.length_b   1.000
_cell.length_c   1.000
_cell.angle_alpha   90.00
_cell.angle_beta   90.00
_cell.angle_gamma   90.00
#
_symmetry.space_group_name_H-M   'P 1'
#
loop_
_entity.id
_entity.type
_entity.pdbx_description
1 polymer ?
#
loop_
_entity_poly.entity_id
_entity_poly.type
_entity_poly.pdbx_seq_one_letter_code
_entity_poly.pdbx_strand_id
1 'polypeptide(L)'
;MKAGNTGLVTVLAGQMPADYQTIASAIISLANNPNTVLTFARTTGATDFTRQMAAVAFASVARQDAENARLMIPSLAQAQQLNEDQIQELRDIVAWRLMGNDVTDEQAKWRDDAIMRSQSTSLIERRVRMALGTGDRRGLNTWLARLPMEAKEKDEWRYWQADLLLETRT
;
A
#
# COMPACT_ATOMS: atom_id res chain seq x y z
N MET A 1 -2.43 -3.28 -14.82
CA MET A 1 -2.05 -4.41 -13.94
C MET A 1 -2.92 -4.59 -12.69
N LYS A 2 -4.00 -3.81 -12.45
CA LYS A 2 -4.86 -3.95 -11.25
C LYS A 2 -5.58 -5.30 -11.07
N ALA A 3 -5.58 -6.18 -12.08
CA ALA A 3 -6.30 -7.46 -12.08
C ALA A 3 -5.40 -8.71 -12.08
N GLY A 4 -4.09 -8.60 -11.79
CA GLY A 4 -3.18 -9.78 -11.78
C GLY A 4 -3.01 -10.45 -13.15
N ASN A 5 -3.34 -9.75 -14.23
CA ASN A 5 -3.41 -10.32 -15.57
C ASN A 5 -2.06 -10.22 -16.28
N THR A 6 -1.06 -10.95 -15.78
CA THR A 6 0.32 -11.00 -16.30
C THR A 6 0.36 -11.33 -17.79
N GLY A 7 -0.49 -12.25 -18.26
CA GLY A 7 -0.59 -12.61 -19.68
C GLY A 7 -0.95 -11.43 -20.58
N LEU A 8 -1.87 -10.57 -20.17
CA LEU A 8 -2.24 -9.36 -20.92
C LEU A 8 -1.09 -8.35 -20.96
N VAL A 9 -0.33 -8.23 -19.87
CA VAL A 9 0.83 -7.34 -19.79
C VAL A 9 1.94 -7.79 -20.73
N THR A 10 2.21 -9.10 -20.79
CA THR A 10 3.18 -9.68 -21.72
C THR A 10 2.79 -9.46 -23.17
N VAL A 11 1.52 -9.65 -23.52
CA VAL A 11 1.01 -9.42 -24.88
C VAL A 11 1.12 -7.94 -25.27
N LEU A 12 0.70 -7.02 -24.39
CA LEU A 12 0.78 -5.59 -24.66
C LEU A 12 2.23 -5.10 -24.74
N ALA A 13 3.12 -5.61 -23.89
CA ALA A 13 4.55 -5.31 -23.96
C ALA A 13 5.16 -5.80 -25.29
N GLY A 14 4.77 -6.98 -25.77
CA GLY A 14 5.22 -7.53 -27.05
C GLY A 14 4.73 -6.75 -28.28
N GLN A 15 3.68 -5.92 -28.13
CA GLN A 15 3.13 -5.08 -29.20
C GLN A 15 3.71 -3.65 -29.21
N MET A 16 4.62 -3.32 -28.29
CA MET A 16 5.21 -1.98 -28.24
C MET A 16 6.16 -1.72 -29.42
N PRO A 17 6.27 -0.47 -29.91
CA PRO A 17 7.21 -0.11 -30.97
C PRO A 17 8.66 -0.43 -30.62
N ALA A 18 9.53 -0.55 -31.63
CA ALA A 18 10.94 -0.94 -31.47
C ALA A 18 11.69 -0.06 -30.43
N ASP A 19 11.38 1.23 -30.38
CA ASP A 19 11.97 2.20 -29.46
C ASP A 19 11.68 1.90 -27.97
N TYR A 20 10.68 1.06 -27.69
CA TYR A 20 10.26 0.67 -26.34
C TYR A 20 10.61 -0.78 -25.98
N GLN A 21 11.34 -1.51 -26.83
CA GLN A 21 11.67 -2.93 -26.57
C GLN A 21 12.43 -3.16 -25.25
N THR A 22 13.30 -2.22 -24.85
CA THR A 22 14.01 -2.30 -23.57
C THR A 22 13.06 -2.22 -22.38
N ILE A 23 12.02 -1.40 -22.47
CA ILE A 23 10.99 -1.28 -21.43
C ILE A 23 10.06 -2.50 -21.47
N ALA A 24 9.70 -2.99 -22.66
CA ALA A 24 8.88 -4.19 -22.83
C ALA A 24 9.54 -5.44 -22.21
N SER A 25 10.83 -5.67 -22.46
CA SER A 25 11.56 -6.80 -21.86
C SER A 25 11.70 -6.68 -20.34
N ALA A 26 11.91 -5.46 -19.83
CA ALA A 26 11.93 -5.18 -18.41
C ALA A 26 10.55 -5.42 -17.75
N ILE A 27 9.46 -5.08 -18.44
CA ILE A 27 8.08 -5.35 -18.00
C ILE A 27 7.79 -6.84 -17.94
N ILE A 28 8.21 -7.61 -18.95
CA ILE A 28 8.03 -9.08 -18.96
C ILE A 28 8.79 -9.71 -17.78
N SER A 29 10.04 -9.26 -17.56
CA SER A 29 10.85 -9.71 -16.43
C SER A 29 10.18 -9.39 -15.08
N LEU A 30 9.62 -8.18 -14.97
CA LEU A 30 8.91 -7.72 -13.78
C LEU A 30 7.61 -8.51 -13.53
N ALA A 31 6.88 -8.84 -14.60
CA ALA A 31 5.65 -9.65 -14.53
C ALA A 31 5.94 -11.10 -14.11
N ASN A 32 7.06 -11.67 -14.57
CA ASN A 32 7.49 -13.02 -14.21
C ASN A 32 8.07 -13.09 -12.79
N ASN A 33 8.81 -12.07 -12.37
CA ASN A 33 9.41 -12.00 -11.04
C ASN A 33 9.32 -10.58 -10.46
N PRO A 34 8.35 -10.30 -9.56
CA PRO A 34 8.17 -8.97 -9.00
C PRO A 34 9.35 -8.51 -8.13
N ASN A 35 10.19 -9.43 -7.63
CA ASN A 35 11.39 -9.08 -6.86
C ASN A 35 12.45 -8.35 -7.69
N THR A 36 12.30 -8.32 -9.02
CA THR A 36 13.16 -7.53 -9.92
C THR A 36 12.77 -6.05 -10.01
N VAL A 37 11.75 -5.60 -9.24
CA VAL A 37 11.23 -4.22 -9.28
C VAL A 37 12.29 -3.15 -9.04
N LEU A 38 13.24 -3.39 -8.14
CA LEU A 38 14.30 -2.41 -7.88
C LEU A 38 15.28 -2.30 -9.06
N THR A 39 15.58 -3.42 -9.71
CA THR A 39 16.39 -3.42 -10.94
C THR A 39 15.66 -2.68 -12.06
N PHE A 40 14.38 -3.02 -12.28
CA PHE A 40 13.50 -2.33 -13.24
C PHE A 40 13.50 -0.81 -13.02
N ALA A 41 13.33 -0.38 -11.76
CA ALA A 41 13.30 1.03 -11.38
C ALA A 41 14.64 1.76 -11.60
N ARG A 42 15.78 1.04 -11.63
CA ARG A 42 17.11 1.63 -11.86
C ARG A 42 17.51 1.63 -13.33
N THR A 43 17.03 0.68 -14.12
CA THR A 43 17.41 0.51 -15.52
C THR A 43 16.45 1.21 -16.49
N THR A 44 15.25 1.55 -16.04
CA THR A 44 14.27 2.30 -16.84
C THR A 44 14.21 3.76 -16.39
N GLY A 45 14.11 4.68 -17.36
CA GLY A 45 13.97 6.11 -17.07
C GLY A 45 12.68 6.38 -16.28
N ALA A 46 12.76 7.27 -15.29
CA ALA A 46 11.63 7.61 -14.44
C ALA A 46 10.54 8.38 -15.22
N THR A 47 9.43 7.71 -15.47
CA THR A 47 8.23 8.23 -16.14
C THR A 47 7.00 7.80 -15.36
N ASP A 48 5.85 8.44 -15.59
CA ASP A 48 4.60 8.03 -14.92
C ASP A 48 4.22 6.58 -15.24
N PHE A 49 4.54 6.13 -16.45
CA PHE A 49 4.33 4.74 -16.84
C PHE A 49 5.21 3.77 -16.05
N THR A 50 6.53 4.00 -15.97
CA THR A 50 7.44 3.12 -15.23
C THR A 50 7.16 3.13 -13.73
N ARG A 51 6.76 4.28 -13.16
CA ARG A 51 6.34 4.40 -11.77
C ARG A 51 5.11 3.55 -11.45
N GLN A 52 4.08 3.61 -12.30
CA GLN A 52 2.88 2.78 -12.14
C GLN A 52 3.19 1.28 -12.25
N MET A 53 4.08 0.90 -13.19
CA MET A 53 4.50 -0.50 -13.33
C MET A 53 5.28 -0.98 -12.09
N ALA A 54 6.20 -0.14 -11.60
CA ALA A 54 6.95 -0.42 -10.38
C ALA A 54 6.03 -0.54 -9.17
N ALA A 55 5.04 0.35 -9.00
CA ALA A 55 4.10 0.30 -7.87
C ALA A 55 3.28 -1.01 -7.85
N VAL A 56 2.83 -1.49 -9.01
CA VAL A 56 2.06 -2.75 -9.06
C VAL A 56 2.95 -3.98 -8.81
N ALA A 57 4.17 -3.98 -9.34
CA ALA A 57 5.12 -5.04 -9.02
C ALA A 57 5.51 -5.03 -7.54
N PHE A 58 5.72 -3.84 -6.97
CA PHE A 58 5.97 -3.64 -5.55
C PHE A 58 4.81 -4.16 -4.68
N ALA A 59 3.55 -3.97 -5.09
CA ALA A 59 2.40 -4.57 -4.39
C ALA A 59 2.44 -6.11 -4.38
N SER A 60 3.03 -6.72 -5.41
CA SER A 60 3.25 -8.16 -5.48
C SER A 60 4.41 -8.59 -4.58
N VAL A 61 5.51 -7.81 -4.50
CA VAL A 61 6.60 -8.03 -3.53
C VAL A 61 6.06 -7.96 -2.11
N ALA A 62 5.32 -6.91 -1.76
CA ALA A 62 4.75 -6.72 -0.43
C ALA A 62 3.80 -7.86 -0.03
N ARG A 63 3.12 -8.49 -1.00
CA ARG A 63 2.28 -9.68 -0.74
C ARG A 63 3.10 -10.92 -0.37
N GLN A 64 4.30 -11.05 -0.91
CA GLN A 64 5.20 -12.17 -0.64
C GLN A 64 5.98 -11.95 0.65
N ASP A 65 6.52 -10.75 0.82
CA ASP A 65 7.34 -10.34 1.95
C ASP A 65 7.12 -8.85 2.25
N ALA A 66 6.35 -8.58 3.30
CA ALA A 66 6.02 -7.22 3.71
C ALA A 66 7.24 -6.46 4.23
N GLU A 67 8.18 -7.14 4.88
CA GLU A 67 9.36 -6.51 5.49
C GLU A 67 10.37 -6.11 4.41
N ASN A 68 10.63 -7.00 3.46
CA ASN A 68 11.45 -6.67 2.29
C ASN A 68 10.87 -5.46 1.54
N ALA A 69 9.56 -5.44 1.29
CA ALA A 69 8.91 -4.31 0.64
C ALA A 69 9.05 -3.02 1.46
N ARG A 70 8.86 -3.07 2.80
CA ARG A 70 9.04 -1.93 3.71
C ARG A 70 10.43 -1.31 3.57
N LEU A 71 11.47 -2.15 3.62
CA LEU A 71 12.87 -1.72 3.52
C LEU A 71 13.25 -1.23 2.11
N MET A 72 12.51 -1.63 1.08
CA MET A 72 12.76 -1.25 -0.31
C MET A 72 12.24 0.15 -0.67
N ILE A 73 11.27 0.70 0.06
CA ILE A 73 10.62 1.99 -0.24
C ILE A 73 11.64 3.12 -0.48
N PRO A 74 12.66 3.36 0.37
CA PRO A 74 13.60 4.46 0.16
C PRO A 74 14.41 4.32 -1.14
N SER A 75 14.83 3.09 -1.46
CA SER A 75 15.58 2.81 -2.69
C SER A 75 14.73 2.99 -3.94
N LEU A 76 13.45 2.58 -3.87
CA LEU A 76 12.52 2.72 -4.99
C LEU A 76 12.13 4.20 -5.22
N ALA A 77 11.91 4.94 -4.12
CA ALA A 77 11.64 6.37 -4.16
C ALA A 77 12.79 7.15 -4.80
N GLN A 78 14.03 6.82 -4.44
CA GLN A 78 15.23 7.43 -5.02
C GLN A 78 15.38 7.09 -6.51
N ALA A 79 15.21 5.82 -6.88
CA ALA A 79 15.45 5.34 -8.25
C ALA A 79 14.48 5.96 -9.27
N GLN A 80 13.21 6.18 -8.89
CA GLN A 80 12.17 6.71 -9.77
C GLN A 80 11.79 8.18 -9.48
N GLN A 81 12.55 8.84 -8.59
CA GLN A 81 12.30 10.22 -8.13
C GLN A 81 10.82 10.41 -7.77
N LEU A 82 10.31 9.54 -6.91
CA LEU A 82 8.89 9.54 -6.53
C LEU A 82 8.55 10.79 -5.71
N ASN A 83 7.36 11.34 -5.94
CA ASN A 83 6.82 12.41 -5.11
C ASN A 83 6.18 11.84 -3.82
N GLU A 84 5.77 12.72 -2.91
CA GLU A 84 5.19 12.31 -1.61
C GLU A 84 3.93 11.43 -1.75
N ASP A 85 3.05 11.73 -2.71
CA ASP A 85 1.84 10.94 -2.94
C ASP A 85 2.17 9.52 -3.42
N GLN A 86 3.14 9.39 -4.33
CA GLN A 86 3.64 8.10 -4.82
C GLN A 86 4.34 7.31 -3.71
N ILE A 87 5.11 7.97 -2.85
CA ILE A 87 5.72 7.32 -1.69
C ILE A 87 4.63 6.86 -0.72
N GLN A 88 3.60 7.67 -0.49
CA GLN A 88 2.47 7.31 0.37
C GLN A 88 1.69 6.12 -0.18
N GLU A 89 1.52 6.01 -1.50
CA GLU A 89 0.92 4.82 -2.12
C GLU A 89 1.71 3.53 -1.80
N LEU A 90 3.04 3.58 -1.88
CA LEU A 90 3.89 2.45 -1.50
C LEU A 90 3.78 2.12 -0.01
N ARG A 91 3.70 3.14 0.85
CA ARG A 91 3.49 2.95 2.29
C ARG A 91 2.15 2.27 2.58
N ASP A 92 1.08 2.71 1.93
CA ASP A 92 -0.26 2.15 2.08
C ASP A 92 -0.29 0.67 1.66
N ILE A 93 0.40 0.32 0.56
CA ILE A 93 0.55 -1.06 0.08
C ILE A 93 1.16 -1.96 1.15
N VAL A 94 2.25 -1.53 1.79
CA VAL A 94 2.91 -2.32 2.85
C VAL A 94 2.05 -2.33 4.11
N ALA A 95 1.42 -1.21 4.48
CA ALA A 95 0.55 -1.13 5.65
C ALA A 95 -0.62 -2.13 5.59
N TRP A 96 -1.19 -2.35 4.40
CA TRP A 96 -2.20 -3.40 4.17
C TRP A 96 -1.72 -4.82 4.49
N ARG A 97 -0.42 -5.08 4.35
CA ARG A 97 0.19 -6.39 4.60
C ARG A 97 0.53 -6.60 6.07
N LEU A 98 0.79 -5.52 6.79
CA LEU A 98 1.06 -5.52 8.23
C LEU A 98 -0.23 -5.51 9.09
N MET A 99 -1.32 -6.09 8.57
CA MET A 99 -2.60 -6.20 9.28
C MET A 99 -2.79 -7.54 10.01
N GLY A 100 -1.79 -8.42 9.98
CA GLY A 100 -1.79 -9.72 10.63
C GLY A 100 -1.45 -9.64 12.13
N ASN A 101 -1.48 -10.81 12.79
CA ASN A 101 -1.18 -10.96 14.21
C ASN A 101 0.31 -11.27 14.47
N ASP A 102 1.08 -11.51 13.43
CA ASP A 102 2.51 -11.89 13.41
C ASP A 102 3.45 -10.67 13.27
N VAL A 103 2.89 -9.46 13.36
CA VAL A 103 3.60 -8.19 13.16
C VAL A 103 4.38 -7.81 14.41
N THR A 104 5.66 -7.45 14.25
CA THR A 104 6.50 -6.99 15.35
C THR A 104 6.12 -5.58 15.82
N ASP A 105 6.56 -5.18 17.02
CA ASP A 105 6.32 -3.82 17.52
C ASP A 105 6.89 -2.73 16.61
N GLU A 106 8.06 -2.97 16.00
CA GLU A 106 8.67 -2.06 15.03
C GLU A 106 7.78 -1.90 13.79
N GLN A 107 7.31 -3.02 13.25
CA GLN A 107 6.43 -3.03 12.07
C GLN A 107 5.07 -2.41 12.37
N ALA A 108 4.52 -2.64 13.56
CA ALA A 108 3.26 -2.05 13.99
C ALA A 108 3.38 -0.52 14.12
N LYS A 109 4.48 -0.02 14.71
CA LYS A 109 4.77 1.41 14.80
C LYS A 109 4.94 2.04 13.42
N TRP A 110 5.68 1.37 12.54
CA TRP A 110 5.88 1.83 11.16
C TRP A 110 4.55 1.88 10.39
N ARG A 111 3.74 0.83 10.49
CA ARG A 111 2.42 0.75 9.86
C ARG A 111 1.52 1.88 10.35
N ASP A 112 1.47 2.12 11.66
CA ASP A 112 0.59 3.13 12.22
C ASP A 112 1.05 4.55 11.81
N ASP A 113 2.35 4.84 11.73
CA ASP A 113 2.84 6.11 11.14
C ASP A 113 2.47 6.26 9.65
N ALA A 114 2.57 5.18 8.88
CA ALA A 114 2.15 5.16 7.48
C ALA A 114 0.66 5.47 7.32
N ILE A 115 -0.21 4.81 8.11
CA ILE A 115 -1.67 5.01 8.05
C ILE A 115 -2.05 6.41 8.54
N MET A 116 -1.34 6.97 9.51
CA MET A 116 -1.61 8.34 9.98
C MET A 116 -1.45 9.41 8.89
N ARG A 117 -0.59 9.16 7.91
CA ARG A 117 -0.33 10.03 6.75
C ARG A 117 -1.19 9.68 5.53
N SER A 118 -1.89 8.55 5.57
CA SER A 118 -2.69 8.05 4.46
C SER A 118 -3.98 8.85 4.25
N GLN A 119 -4.39 8.98 2.99
CA GLN A 119 -5.70 9.47 2.58
C GLN A 119 -6.68 8.33 2.25
N SER A 120 -6.25 7.08 2.40
CA SER A 120 -7.05 5.90 2.05
C SER A 120 -8.07 5.59 3.15
N THR A 121 -9.33 5.96 2.91
CA THR A 121 -10.44 5.65 3.82
C THR A 121 -10.52 4.16 4.14
N SER A 122 -10.39 3.29 3.13
CA SER A 122 -10.49 1.84 3.33
C SER A 122 -9.36 1.28 4.20
N LEU A 123 -8.15 1.86 4.11
CA LEU A 123 -7.02 1.48 4.95
C LEU A 123 -7.25 1.92 6.41
N ILE A 124 -7.72 3.15 6.63
CA ILE A 124 -8.06 3.65 7.97
C ILE A 124 -9.17 2.78 8.58
N GLU A 125 -10.24 2.50 7.83
CA GLU A 125 -11.31 1.61 8.28
C GLU A 125 -10.80 0.20 8.63
N ARG A 126 -9.87 -0.35 7.84
CA ARG A 126 -9.25 -1.65 8.17
C ARG A 126 -8.52 -1.59 9.51
N ARG A 127 -7.81 -0.49 9.79
CA ARG A 127 -7.11 -0.26 11.06
C ARG A 127 -8.07 -0.06 12.24
N VAL A 128 -9.23 0.58 12.02
CA VAL A 128 -10.32 0.64 13.00
C VAL A 128 -10.84 -0.77 13.31
N ARG A 129 -11.11 -1.59 12.29
CA ARG A 129 -11.56 -2.99 12.48
C ARG A 129 -10.52 -3.83 13.22
N MET A 130 -9.23 -3.57 13.03
CA MET A 130 -8.18 -4.21 13.82
C MET A 130 -8.30 -3.86 15.30
N ALA A 131 -8.47 -2.58 15.64
CA ALA A 131 -8.63 -2.15 17.03
C ALA A 131 -9.87 -2.80 17.69
N LEU A 132 -10.98 -2.91 16.94
CA LEU A 132 -12.17 -3.65 17.37
C LEU A 132 -11.87 -5.13 17.61
N GLY A 133 -11.17 -5.78 16.68
CA GLY A 133 -10.83 -7.20 16.78
C GLY A 133 -9.91 -7.55 17.95
N THR A 134 -9.11 -6.60 18.43
CA THR A 134 -8.20 -6.79 19.58
C THR A 134 -8.74 -6.19 20.89
N GLY A 135 -9.93 -5.59 20.88
CA GLY A 135 -10.47 -4.89 22.05
C GLY A 135 -9.67 -3.63 22.46
N ASP A 136 -8.88 -3.06 21.53
CA ASP A 136 -8.06 -1.88 21.78
C ASP A 136 -8.93 -0.61 21.77
N ARG A 137 -9.46 -0.22 22.94
CA ARG A 137 -10.32 0.97 23.10
C ARG A 137 -9.61 2.27 22.75
N ARG A 138 -8.34 2.42 23.14
CA ARG A 138 -7.54 3.63 22.84
C ARG A 138 -7.29 3.75 21.34
N GLY A 139 -6.95 2.63 20.70
CA GLY A 139 -6.81 2.55 19.25
C GLY A 139 -8.12 2.84 18.54
N LEU A 140 -9.24 2.27 19.00
CA LEU A 140 -10.55 2.51 18.42
C LEU A 140 -10.86 4.02 18.38
N ASN A 141 -10.74 4.72 19.51
CA ASN A 141 -10.96 6.16 19.57
C ASN A 141 -10.03 6.92 18.61
N THR A 142 -8.74 6.57 18.61
CA THR A 142 -7.72 7.20 17.76
C THR A 142 -8.06 7.05 16.28
N TRP A 143 -8.29 5.84 15.80
CA TRP A 143 -8.47 5.56 14.38
C TRP A 143 -9.85 5.97 13.86
N LEU A 144 -10.90 5.89 14.69
CA LEU A 144 -12.23 6.35 14.32
C LEU A 144 -12.22 7.88 14.13
N ALA A 145 -11.48 8.62 14.97
CA ALA A 145 -11.31 10.06 14.79
C ALA A 145 -10.64 10.43 13.45
N ARG A 146 -9.78 9.56 12.90
CA ARG A 146 -9.08 9.75 11.61
C ARG A 146 -9.94 9.47 10.39
N LEU A 147 -11.10 8.83 10.52
CA LEU A 147 -12.00 8.63 9.39
C LEU A 147 -12.47 9.99 8.83
N PRO A 148 -12.54 10.14 7.49
CA PRO A 148 -13.14 11.31 6.88
C PRO A 148 -14.63 11.38 7.22
N MET A 149 -15.21 12.59 7.12
CA MET A 149 -16.58 12.84 7.56
C MET A 149 -17.58 11.95 6.83
N GLU A 150 -17.41 11.76 5.53
CA GLU A 150 -18.25 10.92 4.68
C GLU A 150 -18.23 9.45 5.12
N ALA A 151 -17.10 8.97 5.63
CA ALA A 151 -17.01 7.62 6.16
C ALA A 151 -17.74 7.52 7.50
N LYS A 152 -17.61 8.51 8.39
CA LYS A 152 -18.25 8.51 9.72
C LYS A 152 -19.78 8.43 9.68
N GLU A 153 -20.40 8.79 8.56
CA GLU A 153 -21.86 8.68 8.37
C GLU A 153 -22.36 7.22 8.21
N LYS A 154 -21.47 6.25 7.96
CA LYS A 154 -21.87 4.83 7.87
C LYS A 154 -22.37 4.31 9.21
N ASP A 155 -23.40 3.47 9.17
CA ASP A 155 -24.06 2.93 10.36
C ASP A 155 -23.08 2.27 11.34
N GLU A 156 -22.11 1.50 10.82
CA GLU A 156 -21.10 0.84 11.66
C GLU A 156 -20.27 1.85 12.47
N TRP A 157 -19.87 2.98 11.86
CA TRP A 157 -19.01 3.95 12.53
C TRP A 157 -19.78 4.86 13.47
N ARG A 158 -21.05 5.15 13.16
CA ARG A 158 -21.96 5.83 14.08
C ARG A 158 -22.22 5.00 15.34
N TYR A 159 -22.42 3.69 15.19
CA TYR A 159 -22.57 2.77 16.32
C TYR A 159 -21.32 2.78 17.21
N TRP A 160 -20.14 2.58 16.65
CA TRP A 160 -18.89 2.53 17.43
C TRP A 160 -18.53 3.88 18.05
N GLN A 161 -18.91 5.00 17.43
CA GLN A 161 -18.78 6.32 18.03
C GLN A 161 -19.72 6.47 19.23
N ALA A 162 -20.96 5.99 19.15
CA ALA A 162 -21.89 6.00 20.28
C ALA A 162 -21.40 5.11 21.44
N ASP A 163 -20.86 3.94 21.13
CA ASP A 163 -20.27 3.02 22.10
C ASP A 163 -19.12 3.66 22.91
N LEU A 164 -18.21 4.40 22.24
CA LEU A 164 -17.16 5.19 22.91
C LEU A 164 -17.74 6.31 23.81
N LEU A 165 -18.83 6.95 23.38
CA LEU A 165 -19.48 8.02 24.14
C LEU A 165 -20.18 7.51 25.40
N LEU A 166 -20.69 6.28 25.40
CA LEU A 166 -21.28 5.67 26.59
C LEU A 166 -20.23 5.38 27.67
N GLU A 167 -19.08 4.85 27.27
CA GLU A 167 -17.99 4.50 28.20
C GLU A 167 -17.33 5.73 28.84
N THR A 168 -17.21 6.83 28.09
CA THR A 168 -16.63 8.09 28.61
C THR A 168 -17.53 8.84 29.60
N ARG A 169 -18.79 8.41 29.76
CA ARG A 169 -19.77 8.99 30.69
C ARG A 169 -19.91 8.22 32.00
N THR A 170 -19.30 7.04 32.11
CA THR A 170 -19.25 6.21 33.33
C THR A 170 -17.91 6.38 34.03
#